data_AF-A0A7K4FWM1-F1
#
_entry.id   AF-A0A7K4FWM1-F1
#
_cell.length_a   1.000
_cell.length_b   1.000
_cell.length_c   1.000
_cell.angle_alpha   90.00
_cell.angle_beta   90.00
_cell.angle_gamma   90.00
#
_symmetry.space_group_name_H-M   'P 1'
#
loop_
_entity.id
_entity.type
_entity.pdbx_description
1 polymer ?
#
loop_
_entity_poly.entity_id
_entity_poly.type
_entity_poly.pdbx_seq_one_letter_code
_entity_poly.pdbx_strand_id
1 'polypeptide(L)'
;MGLDKRIEIEKVGMQKFLEWMKINRKYYRILIEAQVHKPESYTWYFETLSKRYSEELRKAMDEGQIIKVNPELLSYIFIGIGHMLGLRYVLWHNDGLTERDMRDLNLIIERMVSP
;
A
#
# COMPACT_ATOMS: atom_id res chain seq x y z
N MET A 1 -1.45 -21.39 -14.66
CA MET A 1 -1.95 -21.12 -13.29
C MET A 1 -1.08 -20.03 -12.72
N GLY A 2 -1.66 -18.85 -12.47
CA GLY A 2 -0.93 -17.58 -12.29
C GLY A 2 -0.56 -17.30 -10.84
N LEU A 3 0.49 -17.98 -10.36
CA LEU A 3 1.06 -17.77 -9.03
C LEU A 3 1.44 -16.30 -8.77
N ASP A 4 1.73 -15.54 -9.83
CA ASP A 4 2.20 -14.15 -9.71
C ASP A 4 1.08 -13.10 -9.78
N LYS A 5 -0.18 -13.50 -10.00
CA LYS A 5 -1.26 -12.54 -10.26
C LYS A 5 -1.45 -11.57 -9.09
N ARG A 6 -1.38 -12.06 -7.85
CA ARG A 6 -1.48 -11.19 -6.68
C ARG A 6 -0.28 -10.26 -6.55
N ILE A 7 0.94 -10.78 -6.74
CA ILE A 7 2.18 -10.00 -6.62
C ILE A 7 2.16 -8.84 -7.61
N GLU A 8 1.74 -9.09 -8.86
CA GLU A 8 1.60 -8.04 -9.87
C GLU A 8 0.51 -7.02 -9.52
N ILE A 9 -0.62 -7.46 -8.93
CA ILE A 9 -1.64 -6.55 -8.41
C ILE A 9 -1.05 -5.63 -7.33
N GLU A 10 -0.21 -6.14 -6.42
CA GLU A 10 0.42 -5.31 -5.39
C GLU A 10 1.41 -4.29 -5.96
N LYS A 11 2.26 -4.72 -6.90
CA LYS A 11 3.21 -3.82 -7.58
C LYS A 11 2.48 -2.68 -8.30
N VAL A 12 1.47 -3.02 -9.10
CA VAL A 12 0.67 -2.04 -9.85
C VAL A 12 -0.13 -1.16 -8.89
N GLY A 13 -0.73 -1.74 -7.85
CA GLY A 13 -1.51 -1.02 -6.84
C GLY A 13 -0.68 0.04 -6.13
N MET A 14 0.53 -0.32 -5.69
CA MET A 14 1.46 0.61 -5.04
C MET A 14 1.87 1.75 -5.97
N GLN A 15 2.22 1.44 -7.22
CA GLN A 15 2.56 2.46 -8.22
C GLN A 15 1.38 3.43 -8.45
N LYS A 16 0.18 2.90 -8.68
CA LYS A 16 -1.03 3.69 -8.93
C LYS A 16 -1.40 4.55 -7.74
N PHE A 17 -1.20 4.06 -6.53
CA PHE A 17 -1.41 4.83 -5.31
C PHE A 17 -0.47 6.05 -5.23
N LEU A 18 0.82 5.87 -5.50
CA LEU A 18 1.81 6.96 -5.52
C LEU A 18 1.52 7.98 -6.64
N GLU A 19 1.15 7.51 -7.83
CA GLU A 19 0.70 8.36 -8.94
C GLU A 19 -0.56 9.18 -8.56
N TRP A 20 -1.55 8.52 -7.94
CA TRP A 20 -2.77 9.17 -7.49
C TRP A 20 -2.48 10.24 -6.43
N MET A 21 -1.61 9.97 -5.46
CA MET A 21 -1.21 10.93 -4.44
C MET A 21 -0.51 12.15 -5.02
N LYS A 22 0.33 11.99 -6.07
CA LYS A 22 0.99 13.12 -6.75
C LYS A 22 -0.04 14.09 -7.31
N ILE A 23 -1.12 13.57 -7.90
CA ILE A 23 -2.22 14.37 -8.44
C ILE A 23 -3.09 14.96 -7.32
N ASN A 24 -3.30 14.21 -6.23
CA ASN A 24 -4.28 14.49 -5.18
C ASN A 24 -3.65 14.98 -3.86
N ARG A 25 -2.48 15.61 -3.93
CA ARG A 25 -1.65 16.00 -2.77
C ARG A 25 -2.44 16.75 -1.68
N LYS A 26 -3.36 17.64 -2.07
CA LYS A 26 -4.19 18.41 -1.13
C LYS A 26 -5.11 17.52 -0.29
N TYR A 27 -5.69 16.47 -0.87
CA TYR A 27 -6.58 15.55 -0.16
C TYR A 27 -5.81 14.69 0.82
N TYR A 28 -4.61 14.25 0.44
CA TYR A 28 -3.77 13.47 1.33
C TYR A 28 -3.30 14.28 2.55
N ARG A 29 -3.09 15.60 2.39
CA ARG A 29 -2.78 16.50 3.50
C ARG A 29 -3.94 16.62 4.50
N ILE A 30 -5.17 16.71 4.01
CA ILE A 30 -6.37 16.70 4.85
C ILE A 30 -6.45 15.40 5.67
N LEU A 31 -6.12 14.26 5.04
CA LEU A 31 -6.04 12.99 5.77
C LEU A 31 -5.04 13.06 6.93
N ILE A 32 -3.84 13.62 6.72
CA ILE A 32 -2.85 13.77 7.80
C ILE A 32 -3.36 14.73 8.90
N GLU A 33 -3.93 15.88 8.53
CA GLU A 33 -4.50 16.84 9.48
C GLU A 33 -5.64 16.23 10.32
N ALA A 34 -6.40 15.29 9.74
CA ALA A 34 -7.45 14.57 10.44
C ALA A 34 -6.92 13.73 11.61
N GLN A 35 -5.64 13.30 11.59
CA GLN A 35 -5.04 12.59 12.72
C GLN A 35 -5.15 13.40 14.03
N VAL A 36 -5.02 14.72 13.94
CA VAL A 36 -5.09 15.63 15.08
C VAL A 36 -6.52 16.15 15.30
N HIS A 37 -7.21 16.53 14.21
CA HIS A 37 -8.49 17.24 14.32
C HIS A 37 -9.73 16.32 14.34
N LYS A 38 -9.60 15.09 13.83
CA LYS A 38 -10.67 14.08 13.68
C LYS A 38 -10.10 12.65 13.81
N PRO A 39 -9.49 12.30 14.96
CA PRO A 39 -8.78 11.04 15.13
C PRO A 39 -9.64 9.80 14.85
N GLU A 40 -10.94 9.85 15.15
CA GLU A 40 -11.88 8.76 14.87
C GLU A 40 -12.05 8.54 13.36
N SER A 41 -12.11 9.61 12.57
CA SER A 41 -12.18 9.53 11.11
C SER A 41 -10.88 9.04 10.49
N TYR A 42 -9.73 9.42 11.08
CA TYR A 42 -8.42 8.95 10.67
C TYR A 42 -8.28 7.43 10.88
N THR A 43 -8.59 6.94 12.09
CA THR A 43 -8.55 5.51 12.41
C THR A 43 -9.53 4.73 11.54
N TRP A 44 -10.78 5.19 11.43
CA TRP A 44 -11.81 4.56 10.60
C TRP A 44 -11.38 4.41 9.13
N TYR A 45 -10.67 5.40 8.57
CA TYR A 45 -10.16 5.32 7.20
C TYR A 45 -9.20 4.13 7.03
N PHE A 46 -8.23 3.99 7.93
CA PHE A 46 -7.25 2.91 7.86
C PHE A 46 -7.84 1.53 8.16
N GLU A 47 -8.75 1.44 9.14
CA GLU A 47 -9.48 0.20 9.44
C GLU A 47 -10.34 -0.26 8.26
N THR A 48 -11.05 0.68 7.62
CA THR A 48 -11.89 0.39 6.45
C THR A 48 -11.05 -0.09 5.26
N LEU A 49 -9.89 0.54 5.05
CA LEU A 49 -8.95 0.12 4.01
C LEU A 49 -8.38 -1.27 4.30
N SER A 50 -7.91 -1.49 5.53
CA SER A 50 -7.32 -2.76 5.97
C SER A 50 -8.32 -3.91 5.86
N LYS A 51 -9.58 -3.71 6.26
CA LYS A 51 -10.64 -4.73 6.18
C LYS A 51 -10.78 -5.29 4.77
N ARG A 52 -10.97 -4.41 3.77
CA ARG A 52 -11.12 -4.82 2.37
C ARG A 52 -9.87 -5.52 1.84
N TYR A 53 -8.71 -4.97 2.17
CA TYR A 53 -7.44 -5.47 1.66
C TYR A 53 -7.08 -6.84 2.24
N SER A 54 -7.37 -7.06 3.52
CA SER A 54 -7.19 -8.34 4.24
C SER A 54 -8.07 -9.46 3.67
N GLU A 55 -9.30 -9.14 3.24
CA GLU A 55 -10.18 -10.09 2.57
C GLU A 55 -9.56 -10.60 1.26
N GLU A 56 -8.99 -9.70 0.47
CA GLU A 56 -8.34 -10.06 -0.78
C GLU A 56 -7.01 -10.81 -0.55
N LEU A 57 -6.21 -10.39 0.44
CA LEU A 57 -4.95 -11.07 0.79
C LEU A 57 -5.21 -12.52 1.19
N ARG A 58 -6.23 -12.76 2.03
CA ARG A 58 -6.62 -14.11 2.44
C ARG A 58 -6.97 -15.01 1.25
N LYS A 59 -7.75 -14.51 0.28
CA LYS A 59 -8.06 -15.27 -0.94
C LYS A 59 -6.78 -15.67 -1.70
N ALA A 60 -5.84 -14.74 -1.86
CA ALA A 60 -4.57 -15.03 -2.53
C ALA A 60 -3.71 -16.04 -1.76
N MET A 61 -3.74 -16.01 -0.41
CA MET A 61 -3.10 -17.01 0.45
C MET A 61 -3.72 -18.40 0.30
N ASP A 62 -5.05 -18.47 0.24
CA ASP A 62 -5.80 -19.72 0.06
C ASP A 62 -5.51 -20.36 -1.30
N GLU A 63 -5.30 -19.54 -2.33
CA GLU A 63 -4.88 -19.94 -3.67
C GLU A 63 -3.38 -20.22 -3.80
N GLY A 64 -2.59 -20.03 -2.73
CA GLY A 64 -1.14 -20.26 -2.73
C GLY A 64 -0.33 -19.26 -3.56
N GLN A 65 -0.89 -18.09 -3.87
CA GLN A 65 -0.20 -17.04 -4.64
C GLN A 65 0.80 -16.25 -3.79
N ILE A 66 0.59 -16.19 -2.47
CA ILE A 66 1.46 -15.49 -1.51
C ILE A 66 1.62 -16.28 -0.22
N ILE A 67 2.62 -15.94 0.59
CA ILE A 67 2.88 -16.53 1.92
C ILE A 67 1.63 -16.56 2.81
N LYS A 68 1.49 -17.63 3.61
CA LYS A 68 0.41 -17.75 4.61
C LYS A 68 0.81 -17.10 5.94
N VAL A 69 0.34 -15.88 6.16
CA VAL A 69 0.53 -15.10 7.39
C VAL A 69 -0.78 -14.48 7.85
N ASN A 70 -0.79 -13.72 8.95
CA ASN A 70 -1.97 -12.94 9.33
C ASN A 70 -2.28 -11.89 8.23
N PRO A 71 -3.45 -11.96 7.56
CA PRO A 71 -3.76 -11.08 6.44
C PRO A 71 -3.96 -9.61 6.84
N GLU A 72 -4.44 -9.35 8.05
CA GLU A 72 -4.59 -8.00 8.58
C GLU A 72 -3.24 -7.34 8.86
N LEU A 73 -2.33 -8.10 9.49
CA LEU A 73 -0.97 -7.63 9.71
C LEU A 73 -0.28 -7.29 8.38
N LEU A 74 -0.37 -8.18 7.40
CA LEU A 74 0.21 -7.94 6.07
C LEU A 74 -0.45 -6.75 5.36
N SER A 75 -1.77 -6.56 5.54
CA SER A 75 -2.46 -5.39 5.02
C SER A 75 -1.90 -4.08 5.59
N TYR A 76 -1.73 -3.98 6.92
CA TYR A 76 -1.15 -2.78 7.52
C TYR A 76 0.31 -2.56 7.11
N ILE A 77 1.08 -3.62 6.85
CA ILE A 77 2.44 -3.48 6.27
C ILE A 77 2.36 -2.80 4.91
N PHE A 78 1.51 -3.28 3.99
CA PHE A 78 1.37 -2.67 2.66
C PHE A 78 0.84 -1.24 2.72
N ILE A 79 -0.18 -1.00 3.54
CA ILE A 79 -0.72 0.34 3.76
C ILE A 79 0.36 1.27 4.32
N GLY A 80 1.17 0.80 5.28
CA GLY A 80 2.27 1.55 5.87
C GLY A 80 3.35 1.90 4.86
N ILE A 81 3.77 0.96 4.01
CA ILE A 81 4.73 1.21 2.92
C ILE A 81 4.19 2.31 2.00
N GLY A 82 2.95 2.18 1.52
CA GLY A 82 2.33 3.19 0.67
C GLY A 82 2.26 4.55 1.36
N HIS A 83 1.80 4.56 2.61
CA HIS A 83 1.67 5.77 3.41
C HIS A 83 3.01 6.51 3.53
N MET A 84 4.06 5.82 3.96
CA MET A 84 5.39 6.41 4.16
C MET A 84 6.03 6.86 2.86
N LEU A 85 5.92 6.08 1.78
CA LEU A 85 6.42 6.49 0.46
C LEU A 85 5.68 7.73 -0.06
N GLY A 86 4.37 7.81 0.17
CA GLY A 86 3.56 8.99 -0.11
C GLY A 86 4.03 10.22 0.67
N LEU A 87 4.31 10.07 1.96
CA LEU A 87 4.88 11.17 2.74
C LEU A 87 6.22 11.63 2.17
N ARG A 88 7.19 10.71 2.02
CA ARG A 88 8.58 11.03 1.66
C ARG A 88 8.75 11.52 0.22
N TYR A 89 8.15 10.85 -0.74
CA TYR A 89 8.40 11.07 -2.17
C TYR A 89 7.30 11.88 -2.86
N VAL A 90 6.18 12.12 -2.17
CA VAL A 90 5.06 12.91 -2.72
C VAL A 90 4.68 14.10 -1.87
N LEU A 91 4.69 14.08 -0.54
CA LEU A 91 4.29 15.26 0.24
C LEU A 91 5.46 16.16 0.61
N TRP A 92 6.50 15.62 1.24
CA TRP A 92 7.66 16.38 1.70
C TRP A 92 8.47 16.92 0.53
N HIS A 93 8.70 16.06 -0.48
CA HIS A 93 9.36 16.39 -1.72
C HIS A 93 8.49 15.92 -2.89
N ASN A 94 8.49 16.64 -4.03
CA ASN A 94 7.68 16.26 -5.19
C ASN A 94 8.46 15.45 -6.24
N ASP A 95 9.62 14.94 -5.86
CA ASP A 95 10.55 14.34 -6.83
C ASP A 95 10.04 12.98 -7.33
N GLY A 96 9.20 12.32 -6.52
CA GLY A 96 8.72 10.98 -6.81
C GLY A 96 9.81 9.91 -6.69
N LEU A 97 9.46 8.69 -7.06
CA LEU A 97 10.40 7.60 -7.20
C LEU A 97 11.04 7.64 -8.59
N THR A 98 12.36 7.42 -8.64
CA THR A 98 13.06 7.18 -9.91
C THR A 98 12.68 5.81 -10.47
N GLU A 99 13.03 5.54 -11.74
CA GLU A 99 12.85 4.21 -12.31
C GLU A 99 13.59 3.12 -11.53
N ARG A 100 14.76 3.45 -10.96
CA ARG A 100 15.51 2.53 -10.12
C ARG A 100 14.76 2.25 -8.82
N ASP A 101 14.28 3.28 -8.14
CA ASP A 101 13.53 3.11 -6.89
C ASP A 101 12.24 2.30 -7.12
N MET A 102 11.56 2.50 -8.25
CA MET A 102 10.38 1.71 -8.62
C MET A 102 10.71 0.23 -8.83
N ARG A 103 11.84 -0.08 -9.50
CA ARG A 103 12.31 -1.47 -9.66
C ARG A 103 12.65 -2.10 -8.30
N ASP A 104 13.36 -1.36 -7.45
CA ASP A 104 13.75 -1.84 -6.12
C ASP A 104 12.51 -2.06 -5.24
N LEU A 105 11.53 -1.17 -5.28
CA LEU A 105 10.24 -1.33 -4.59
C LEU A 105 9.49 -2.58 -5.05
N ASN A 106 9.41 -2.81 -6.37
CA ASN A 106 8.75 -4.01 -6.91
C ASN A 106 9.43 -5.29 -6.45
N LEU A 107 10.78 -5.30 -6.41
CA LEU A 107 11.55 -6.44 -5.91
C LEU A 107 11.30 -6.67 -4.41
N ILE A 108 11.24 -5.61 -3.60
CA ILE A 108 10.94 -5.70 -2.16
C ILE A 108 9.55 -6.27 -1.94
N ILE A 109 8.53 -5.77 -2.64
CA ILE A 109 7.15 -6.26 -2.55
C ILE A 109 7.09 -7.74 -2.88
N GLU A 110 7.69 -8.15 -3.99
CA GLU A 110 7.73 -9.56 -4.41
C GLU A 110 8.38 -10.44 -3.35
N ARG A 111 9.59 -10.11 -2.93
CA ARG A 111 10.34 -10.89 -1.93
C ARG A 111 9.63 -11.01 -0.58
N MET A 112 8.82 -10.02 -0.23
CA MET A 112 8.07 -10.02 1.02
C MET A 112 6.95 -11.05 1.03
N VAL A 113 6.39 -11.39 -0.13
CA VAL A 113 5.16 -12.21 -0.21
C VAL A 113 5.25 -13.45 -1.08
N SER A 114 6.35 -13.65 -1.81
CA SER A 114 6.61 -14.92 -2.52
C SER A 114 6.56 -16.11 -1.56
N PRO A 115 5.81 -17.20 -1.89
CA PRO A 115 5.66 -18.39 -1.05
C PRO A 115 6.97 -19.09 -0.65
#